data_AF-A0A3M3ZWL6-F1
#
_entry.id   AF-A0A3M3ZWL6-F1
#
_cell.length_a   1.000
_cell.length_b   1.000
_cell.length_c   1.000
_cell.angle_alpha   90.00
_cell.angle_beta   90.00
_cell.angle_gamma   90.00
#
_symmetry.space_group_name_H-M   'P 1'
#
loop_
_entity.id
_entity.type
_entity.pdbx_description
1 polymer ?
#
loop_
_entity_poly.entity_id
_entity_poly.type
_entity_poly.pdbx_seq_one_letter_code
_entity_poly.pdbx_strand_id
1 'polypeptide(L)'
;MKVFVVSHLSPGPSGEALAGQLSRIRHEQGNTVPVLVIDERHNLREPSTDDRTVGSTEFSLDDFLHENGISGIVVNRIALLMDKVDSDWVMIDFGQHDLHICMDFIQKIARYNYLAPTLRNRNLVILVPAMYLGICSRAFNASFNNLPSNASESSRSARVGRLFRITRIEKVLISLPLLYGLLRRVRHLLRRLFRRASITA
;
A
#
# COMPACT_ATOMS: atom_id res chain seq x y z
N MET A 1 11.37 -10.23 -12.19
CA MET A 1 10.61 -9.62 -11.08
C MET A 1 9.12 -9.59 -11.41
N LYS A 2 8.28 -9.77 -10.38
CA LYS A 2 6.83 -9.50 -10.41
C LYS A 2 6.48 -8.57 -9.25
N VAL A 3 5.50 -7.69 -9.43
CA VAL A 3 4.95 -6.87 -8.35
C VAL A 3 3.52 -7.32 -8.07
N PHE A 4 3.27 -7.83 -6.88
CA PHE A 4 1.94 -8.20 -6.39
C PHE A 4 1.43 -7.10 -5.48
N VAL A 5 0.26 -6.56 -5.75
CA VAL A 5 -0.43 -5.62 -4.86
C VAL A 5 -1.65 -6.35 -4.32
N VAL A 6 -1.61 -6.62 -3.02
CA VAL A 6 -2.54 -7.52 -2.36
C VAL A 6 -3.34 -6.75 -1.32
N SER A 7 -4.65 -6.84 -1.39
CA SER A 7 -5.56 -6.25 -0.41
C SER A 7 -5.30 -6.86 0.97
N HIS A 8 -5.09 -6.02 1.98
CA HIS A 8 -4.85 -6.40 3.37
C HIS A 8 -6.19 -6.62 4.07
N LEU A 9 -6.56 -7.88 4.27
CA LEU A 9 -7.66 -8.33 5.11
C LEU A 9 -7.06 -9.04 6.33
N SER A 10 -7.40 -8.56 7.53
CA SER A 10 -6.92 -9.15 8.79
C SER A 10 -7.92 -10.21 9.29
N PRO A 11 -7.45 -11.33 9.88
CA PRO A 11 -6.07 -11.84 9.92
C PRO A 11 -5.72 -12.62 8.64
N GLY A 12 -4.52 -12.38 8.10
CA GLY A 12 -4.00 -13.07 6.90
C GLY A 12 -3.00 -14.18 7.25
N PRO A 13 -2.69 -15.08 6.30
CA PRO A 13 -1.66 -16.12 6.47
C PRO A 13 -0.25 -15.50 6.64
N SER A 14 0.71 -16.29 7.15
CA SER A 14 2.12 -15.89 7.21
C SER A 14 2.66 -15.51 5.82
N GLY A 15 3.71 -14.68 5.77
CA GLY A 15 4.26 -14.23 4.49
C GLY A 15 4.73 -15.36 3.60
N GLU A 16 5.34 -16.40 4.17
CA GLU A 16 5.76 -17.60 3.43
C GLU A 16 4.58 -18.33 2.78
N ALA A 17 3.47 -18.48 3.50
CA ALA A 17 2.26 -19.10 2.96
C ALA A 17 1.66 -18.26 1.84
N LEU A 18 1.65 -16.93 1.98
CA LEU A 18 1.21 -16.02 0.92
C LEU A 18 2.15 -16.10 -0.29
N ALA A 19 3.47 -16.10 -0.10
CA ALA A 19 4.45 -16.26 -1.17
C ALA A 19 4.25 -17.59 -1.92
N GLY A 20 4.00 -18.68 -1.19
CA GLY A 20 3.64 -19.98 -1.76
C GLY A 20 2.38 -19.90 -2.64
N GLN A 21 1.30 -19.29 -2.14
CA GLN A 21 0.07 -19.09 -2.91
C GLN A 21 0.29 -18.26 -4.17
N LEU A 22 1.03 -17.16 -4.06
CA LEU A 22 1.30 -16.23 -5.17
C LEU A 22 2.23 -16.83 -6.22
N SER A 23 3.15 -17.72 -5.82
CA SER A 23 4.10 -18.38 -6.72
C SER A 23 3.40 -19.18 -7.84
N ARG A 24 2.19 -19.66 -7.56
CA ARG A 24 1.36 -20.45 -8.48
C ARG A 24 0.72 -19.61 -9.58
N ILE A 25 0.66 -18.30 -9.42
CA ILE A 25 0.06 -17.39 -10.41
C ILE A 25 0.97 -17.32 -11.63
N ARG A 26 0.49 -17.94 -12.72
CA ARG A 26 1.08 -17.82 -14.05
C ARG A 26 0.62 -16.52 -14.69
N HIS A 27 1.53 -15.90 -15.43
CA HIS A 27 1.28 -14.71 -16.21
C HIS A 27 2.02 -14.88 -17.53
N GLU A 28 1.52 -14.24 -18.58
CA GLU A 28 2.20 -14.22 -19.87
C GLU A 28 3.50 -13.42 -19.75
N GLN A 29 4.56 -13.93 -20.36
CA GLN A 29 5.82 -13.21 -20.40
C GLN A 29 5.69 -12.00 -21.33
N GLY A 30 6.11 -10.85 -20.83
CA GLY A 30 6.13 -9.60 -21.58
C GLY A 30 7.38 -8.78 -21.28
N ASN A 31 7.57 -7.70 -22.03
CA ASN A 31 8.71 -6.79 -21.88
C ASN A 31 8.55 -5.81 -20.69
N THR A 32 7.38 -5.80 -20.05
CA THR A 32 7.03 -4.91 -18.93
C THR A 32 7.05 -5.66 -17.62
N VAL A 33 7.28 -4.95 -16.52
CA VAL A 33 7.13 -5.50 -15.17
C VAL A 33 5.65 -5.80 -14.93
N PRO A 34 5.26 -7.07 -14.68
CA PRO A 34 3.88 -7.42 -14.42
C PRO A 34 3.47 -6.92 -13.03
N VAL A 35 2.37 -6.15 -12.98
CA VAL A 35 1.73 -5.72 -11.74
C VAL A 35 0.43 -6.49 -11.57
N LEU A 36 0.42 -7.44 -10.64
CA LEU A 36 -0.69 -8.35 -10.37
C LEU A 36 -1.48 -7.84 -9.17
N VAL A 37 -2.78 -7.66 -9.35
CA VAL A 37 -3.67 -7.11 -8.31
C VAL A 37 -4.51 -8.24 -7.73
N ILE A 38 -4.50 -8.36 -6.40
CA ILE A 38 -5.20 -9.43 -5.70
C ILE A 38 -6.09 -8.80 -4.64
N ASP A 39 -7.38 -8.72 -4.96
CA ASP A 39 -8.38 -8.18 -4.04
C ASP A 39 -8.83 -9.27 -3.04
N GLU A 40 -9.23 -10.41 -3.58
CA GLU A 40 -9.83 -11.50 -2.80
C GLU A 40 -8.83 -12.65 -2.59
N ARG A 41 -8.15 -12.63 -1.44
CA ARG A 41 -7.18 -13.68 -1.09
C ARG A 41 -7.80 -15.07 -0.92
N HIS A 42 -9.09 -15.15 -0.60
CA HIS A 42 -9.80 -16.43 -0.44
C HIS A 42 -9.95 -17.19 -1.77
N ASN A 43 -9.79 -16.51 -2.91
CA ASN A 43 -9.74 -17.16 -4.22
C ASN A 43 -8.37 -17.77 -4.51
N LEU A 44 -7.35 -17.51 -3.68
CA LEU A 44 -6.06 -18.18 -3.77
C LEU A 44 -6.21 -19.57 -3.15
N ARG A 45 -5.87 -20.60 -3.93
CA ARG A 45 -5.88 -21.99 -3.47
C ARG A 45 -5.03 -22.13 -2.21
N GLU A 46 -5.54 -22.88 -1.22
CA GLU A 46 -4.85 -23.15 0.02
C GLU A 46 -3.44 -23.74 -0.24
N PRO A 47 -2.46 -23.40 0.63
CA PRO A 47 -1.14 -24.01 0.56
C PRO A 47 -1.30 -25.51 0.78
N SER A 48 -0.72 -26.31 -0.11
CA SER A 48 -0.70 -27.76 0.06
C SER A 48 0.50 -28.12 0.94
N THR A 49 0.42 -29.20 1.71
CA THR A 49 1.51 -29.70 2.57
C THR A 49 2.82 -30.00 1.83
N ASP A 50 2.77 -30.13 0.50
CA ASP A 50 3.94 -30.31 -0.38
C ASP A 50 4.60 -29.00 -0.86
N ASP A 51 4.08 -27.83 -0.43
CA ASP A 51 4.68 -26.56 -0.85
C ASP A 51 6.06 -26.40 -0.20
N ARG A 52 7.10 -26.40 -1.05
CA ARG A 52 8.44 -25.92 -0.68
C ARG A 52 8.29 -24.60 0.06
N THR A 53 8.82 -24.52 1.26
CA THR A 53 8.90 -23.27 2.03
C THR A 53 9.61 -22.24 1.18
N VAL A 54 8.84 -21.27 0.70
CA VAL A 54 9.37 -20.16 -0.09
C VAL A 54 9.83 -19.12 0.91
N GLY A 55 11.14 -18.92 1.02
CA GLY A 55 11.71 -17.89 1.88
C GLY A 55 11.16 -16.52 1.50
N SER A 56 10.60 -15.81 2.48
CA SER A 56 10.13 -14.44 2.33
C SER A 56 10.78 -13.54 3.38
N THR A 57 11.23 -12.37 2.96
CA THR A 57 11.63 -11.28 3.88
C THR A 57 10.47 -10.31 4.02
N GLU A 58 10.03 -10.06 5.24
CA GLU A 58 8.91 -9.16 5.56
C GLU A 58 9.41 -7.82 6.11
N PHE A 59 8.80 -6.74 5.66
CA PHE A 59 9.02 -5.38 6.14
C PHE A 59 7.69 -4.68 6.41
N SER A 60 7.67 -3.77 7.37
CA SER A 60 6.65 -2.74 7.48
C SER A 60 7.07 -1.51 6.68
N LEU A 61 6.10 -0.74 6.18
CA LEU A 61 6.38 0.57 5.60
C LEU A 61 7.08 1.51 6.60
N ASP A 62 6.85 1.30 7.90
CA ASP A 62 7.55 2.00 8.99
C ASP A 62 9.08 1.84 8.93
N ASP A 63 9.58 0.69 8.47
CA ASP A 63 11.02 0.41 8.39
C ASP A 63 11.74 1.36 7.42
N PHE A 64 11.00 1.93 6.47
CA PHE A 64 11.50 2.84 5.45
C PHE A 64 11.29 4.32 5.80
N LEU A 65 10.55 4.62 6.87
CA LEU A 65 10.34 5.98 7.34
C LEU A 65 11.62 6.55 7.97
N HIS A 66 11.72 7.87 8.02
CA HIS A 66 12.72 8.53 8.84
C HIS A 66 12.42 8.32 10.34
N GLU A 67 13.45 8.21 11.18
CA GLU A 67 13.32 8.05 12.65
C GLU A 67 12.47 9.14 13.32
N ASN A 68 12.34 10.29 12.70
CA ASN A 68 11.57 11.42 13.23
C ASN A 68 10.09 11.37 12.79
N GLY A 69 9.68 10.41 11.96
CA GLY A 69 8.30 10.22 11.46
C GLY A 69 7.77 11.32 10.51
N ILE A 70 8.45 12.46 10.42
CA ILE A 70 7.97 13.68 9.73
C ILE A 70 8.50 13.77 8.28
N SER A 71 9.63 13.14 7.97
CA SER A 71 10.39 13.38 6.72
C SER A 71 10.04 12.42 5.55
N GLY A 72 8.94 11.67 5.65
CA GLY A 72 8.55 10.71 4.62
C GLY A 72 9.52 9.54 4.46
N ILE A 73 9.52 8.92 3.28
CA ILE A 73 10.31 7.71 3.00
C ILE A 73 11.77 8.06 2.70
N VAL A 74 12.72 7.37 3.31
CA VAL A 74 14.15 7.65 3.13
C VAL A 74 14.75 6.71 2.08
N VAL A 75 15.24 7.28 0.97
CA VAL A 75 15.79 6.50 -0.17
C VAL A 75 16.97 5.63 0.26
N ASN A 76 17.86 6.15 1.10
CA ASN A 76 19.02 5.38 1.59
C ASN A 76 18.59 4.19 2.46
N ARG A 77 17.45 4.29 3.14
CA ARG A 77 16.90 3.21 3.96
C ARG A 77 16.32 2.11 3.08
N ILE A 78 15.68 2.46 1.96
CA ILE A 78 15.31 1.50 0.92
C ILE A 78 16.55 0.72 0.45
N ALA A 79 17.60 1.41 0.02
CA ALA A 79 18.81 0.73 -0.45
C ALA A 79 19.41 -0.19 0.62
N LEU A 80 19.59 0.32 1.85
CA LEU A 80 20.17 -0.43 2.97
C LEU A 80 19.36 -1.69 3.33
N LEU A 81 18.04 -1.62 3.29
CA LEU A 81 17.19 -2.77 3.60
C LEU A 81 17.14 -3.75 2.41
N MET A 82 17.00 -3.25 1.19
CA MET A 82 16.89 -4.10 -0.01
C MET A 82 18.20 -4.81 -0.36
N ASP A 83 19.36 -4.21 -0.07
CA ASP A 83 20.67 -4.82 -0.31
C ASP A 83 20.96 -5.99 0.65
N LYS A 84 20.24 -6.08 1.78
CA LYS A 84 20.36 -7.17 2.77
C LYS A 84 19.35 -8.30 2.56
N VAL A 85 18.46 -8.18 1.59
CA VAL A 85 17.45 -9.20 1.34
C VAL A 85 18.10 -10.39 0.64
N ASP A 86 18.13 -11.55 1.29
CA ASP A 86 18.59 -12.79 0.67
C ASP A 86 17.45 -13.63 0.07
N SER A 87 16.20 -13.31 0.38
CA SER A 87 15.02 -14.04 -0.10
C SER A 87 14.60 -13.61 -1.51
N ASP A 88 14.03 -14.56 -2.26
CA ASP A 88 13.41 -14.31 -3.57
C ASP A 88 12.11 -13.49 -3.46
N TRP A 89 11.47 -13.50 -2.28
CA TRP A 89 10.21 -12.81 -2.03
C TRP A 89 10.41 -11.71 -0.98
N VAL A 90 10.02 -10.50 -1.33
CA VAL A 90 10.04 -9.33 -0.46
C VAL A 90 8.61 -8.88 -0.23
N MET A 91 8.21 -8.84 1.04
CA MET A 91 6.87 -8.47 1.43
C MET A 91 6.92 -7.16 2.21
N ILE A 92 6.06 -6.21 1.84
CA ILE A 92 6.02 -4.90 2.47
C ILE A 92 4.58 -4.60 2.85
N ASP A 93 4.33 -4.47 4.15
CA ASP A 93 3.03 -4.07 4.66
C ASP A 93 2.90 -2.56 4.76
N PHE A 94 1.97 -1.97 4.01
CA PHE A 94 1.65 -0.55 4.09
C PHE A 94 0.78 -0.18 5.29
N GLY A 95 0.28 -1.17 6.04
CA GLY A 95 -0.50 -0.94 7.25
C GLY A 95 -1.63 0.07 7.03
N GLN A 96 -1.72 1.08 7.89
CA GLN A 96 -2.71 2.16 7.81
C GLN A 96 -2.09 3.53 7.51
N HIS A 97 -0.96 3.55 6.80
CA HIS A 97 -0.30 4.80 6.43
C HIS A 97 -1.17 5.64 5.48
N ASP A 98 -0.94 6.95 5.52
CA ASP A 98 -1.62 7.85 4.61
C ASP A 98 -1.15 7.61 3.17
N LEU A 99 -2.08 7.75 2.21
CA LEU A 99 -1.81 7.50 0.80
C LEU A 99 -0.58 8.23 0.26
N HIS A 100 -0.30 9.44 0.75
CA HIS A 100 0.86 10.20 0.30
C HIS A 100 2.20 9.51 0.63
N ILE A 101 2.30 8.86 1.80
CA ILE A 101 3.48 8.10 2.22
C ILE A 101 3.63 6.86 1.33
N CYS A 102 2.52 6.16 1.09
CA CYS A 102 2.48 5.00 0.20
C CYS A 102 2.96 5.38 -1.21
N MET A 103 2.48 6.50 -1.76
CA MET A 103 2.87 6.97 -3.10
C MET A 103 4.34 7.41 -3.14
N ASP A 104 4.84 8.07 -2.09
CA ASP A 104 6.26 8.44 -1.95
C ASP A 104 7.16 7.18 -1.94
N PHE A 105 6.76 6.14 -1.22
CA PHE A 105 7.45 4.86 -1.23
C PHE A 105 7.48 4.23 -2.63
N ILE A 106 6.32 4.14 -3.29
CA ILE A 106 6.18 3.54 -4.64
C ILE A 106 7.13 4.20 -5.64
N GLN A 107 7.22 5.52 -5.62
CA GLN A 107 8.12 6.25 -6.51
C GLN A 107 9.59 5.96 -6.20
N LYS A 108 9.95 5.95 -4.91
CA LYS A 108 11.34 5.75 -4.47
C LYS A 108 11.83 4.30 -4.68
N ILE A 109 10.99 3.30 -4.43
CA ILE A 109 11.33 1.89 -4.67
C ILE A 109 11.46 1.59 -6.16
N ALA A 110 10.59 2.17 -7.01
CA ALA A 110 10.70 2.03 -8.45
C ALA A 110 12.00 2.67 -8.99
N ARG A 111 12.35 3.87 -8.49
CA ARG A 111 13.62 4.53 -8.82
C ARG A 111 14.83 3.70 -8.38
N TYR A 112 14.78 3.12 -7.18
CA TYR A 112 15.84 2.23 -6.71
C TYR A 112 15.96 0.99 -7.63
N ASN A 113 14.86 0.33 -8.01
CA ASN A 113 14.89 -0.80 -8.94
C ASN A 113 15.43 -0.45 -10.34
N TYR A 114 15.21 0.78 -10.79
CA TYR A 114 15.82 1.27 -12.04
C TYR A 114 17.35 1.35 -11.91
N LEU A 115 17.85 1.90 -10.80
CA LEU A 115 19.27 2.15 -10.55
C LEU A 115 20.06 0.91 -10.11
N ALA A 116 19.44 0.02 -9.33
CA ALA A 116 20.06 -1.16 -8.74
C ALA A 116 19.35 -2.44 -9.21
N PRO A 117 20.08 -3.45 -9.73
CA PRO A 117 19.47 -4.67 -10.23
C PRO A 117 18.97 -5.61 -9.13
N THR A 118 19.22 -5.31 -7.85
CA THR A 118 18.87 -6.13 -6.70
C THR A 118 17.41 -6.59 -6.75
N LEU A 119 16.46 -5.69 -7.00
CA LEU A 119 15.04 -6.09 -7.03
C LEU A 119 14.62 -6.83 -8.31
N ARG A 120 15.40 -6.77 -9.40
CA ARG A 120 15.00 -7.33 -10.71
C ARG A 120 14.83 -8.85 -10.69
N ASN A 121 15.53 -9.53 -9.79
CA ASN A 121 15.46 -10.99 -9.63
C ASN A 121 14.50 -11.43 -8.52
N ARG A 122 13.85 -10.50 -7.82
CA ARG A 122 12.98 -10.78 -6.67
C ARG A 122 11.50 -10.56 -7.04
N ASN A 123 10.59 -11.14 -6.27
CA ASN A 123 9.16 -10.87 -6.32
C ASN A 123 8.81 -9.91 -5.18
N LEU A 124 8.17 -8.79 -5.54
CA LEU A 124 7.75 -7.78 -4.58
C LEU A 124 6.26 -7.96 -4.29
N VAL A 125 5.90 -8.10 -3.03
CA VAL A 125 4.52 -8.23 -2.55
C VAL A 125 4.22 -7.05 -1.65
N ILE A 126 3.16 -6.32 -1.98
CA ILE A 126 2.77 -5.11 -1.27
C ILE A 126 1.39 -5.33 -0.69
N LEU A 127 1.31 -5.38 0.63
CA LEU A 127 0.06 -5.50 1.35
C LEU A 127 -0.49 -4.09 1.56
N VAL A 128 -1.68 -3.80 1.03
CA VAL A 128 -2.30 -2.47 1.09
C VAL A 128 -3.73 -2.56 1.60
N PRO A 129 -4.25 -1.57 2.35
CA PRO A 129 -5.67 -1.48 2.62
C PRO A 129 -6.50 -1.62 1.34
N ALA A 130 -7.61 -2.37 1.39
CA ALA A 130 -8.47 -2.63 0.23
C ALA A 130 -8.85 -1.35 -0.54
N MET A 131 -9.12 -0.27 0.18
CA MET A 131 -9.46 1.04 -0.39
C MET A 131 -8.33 1.72 -1.19
N TYR A 132 -7.08 1.32 -0.95
CA TYR A 132 -5.91 1.80 -1.69
C TYR A 132 -5.52 0.88 -2.83
N LEU A 133 -6.02 -0.35 -2.89
CA LEU A 133 -5.64 -1.38 -3.86
C LEU A 133 -5.55 -0.81 -5.28
N GLY A 134 -6.67 -0.31 -5.82
CA GLY A 134 -6.71 0.21 -7.19
C GLY A 134 -5.89 1.49 -7.42
N ILE A 135 -5.55 2.26 -6.39
CA ILE A 135 -4.69 3.45 -6.53
C ILE A 135 -3.23 3.02 -6.51
N CYS A 136 -2.82 2.25 -5.51
CA CYS A 136 -1.46 1.73 -5.39
C CYS A 136 -1.08 0.86 -6.59
N SER A 137 -1.95 -0.03 -7.07
CA SER A 137 -1.69 -0.86 -8.26
C SER A 137 -1.42 -0.02 -9.50
N ARG A 138 -2.19 1.05 -9.73
CA ARG A 138 -1.96 1.96 -10.85
C ARG A 138 -0.64 2.72 -10.67
N ALA A 139 -0.33 3.17 -9.45
CA ALA A 139 0.92 3.84 -9.14
C ALA A 139 2.15 2.95 -9.34
N PHE A 140 2.08 1.68 -8.91
CA PHE A 140 3.12 0.68 -9.17
C PHE A 140 3.30 0.45 -10.66
N ASN A 141 2.20 0.23 -11.40
CA ASN A 141 2.27 0.02 -12.85
C ASN A 141 2.88 1.23 -13.56
N ALA A 142 2.45 2.44 -13.21
CA ALA A 142 2.99 3.66 -13.80
C ALA A 142 4.48 3.85 -13.47
N SER A 143 4.88 3.59 -12.23
CA SER A 143 6.26 3.83 -11.77
C SER A 143 7.25 2.79 -12.27
N PHE A 144 6.87 1.51 -12.35
CA PHE A 144 7.75 0.43 -12.81
C PHE A 144 7.80 0.30 -14.34
N ASN A 145 6.75 0.72 -15.05
CA ASN A 145 6.68 0.66 -16.52
C ASN A 145 6.82 2.04 -17.19
N ASN A 146 7.21 3.07 -16.44
CA ASN A 146 7.42 4.45 -16.93
C ASN A 146 6.24 5.01 -17.73
N LEU A 147 5.01 4.73 -17.28
CA LEU A 147 3.81 5.27 -17.94
C LEU A 147 3.60 6.73 -17.54
N PRO A 148 3.07 7.58 -18.43
CA PRO A 148 2.76 8.97 -18.11
C PRO A 148 1.79 9.04 -16.92
N SER A 149 2.15 9.84 -15.91
CA SER A 149 1.32 10.03 -14.71
C SER A 149 0.13 10.93 -15.05
N ASN A 150 -1.08 10.37 -15.05
CA ASN A 150 -2.28 11.15 -15.31
C ASN A 150 -2.55 12.10 -14.12
N ALA A 151 -2.43 13.41 -14.33
CA ALA A 151 -2.60 14.47 -13.32
C ALA A 151 -3.98 14.52 -12.63
N SER A 152 -4.95 13.68 -13.01
CA SER A 152 -6.29 13.64 -12.39
C SER A 152 -6.33 12.96 -11.00
N GLU A 153 -5.25 12.30 -10.58
CA GLU A 153 -5.21 11.49 -9.34
C GLU A 153 -5.23 12.31 -8.03
N SER A 154 -4.84 13.59 -8.07
CA SER A 154 -4.85 14.47 -6.88
C SER A 154 -6.25 14.63 -6.28
N SER A 155 -7.28 14.70 -7.14
CA SER A 155 -8.69 14.85 -6.74
C SER A 155 -9.27 13.59 -6.07
N ARG A 156 -8.83 12.40 -6.51
CA ARG A 156 -9.27 11.10 -5.96
C ARG A 156 -8.53 10.79 -4.65
N SER A 157 -7.24 11.11 -4.58
CA SER A 157 -6.44 11.03 -3.34
C SER A 157 -7.03 11.88 -2.21
N ALA A 158 -7.44 13.12 -2.50
CA ALA A 158 -8.11 13.98 -1.52
C ALA A 158 -9.43 13.37 -1.00
N ARG A 159 -10.16 12.63 -1.84
CA ARG A 159 -11.40 11.94 -1.46
C ARG A 159 -11.14 10.74 -0.56
N VAL A 160 -10.05 9.99 -0.81
CA VAL A 160 -9.66 8.84 0.02
C VAL A 160 -9.05 9.28 1.36
N GLY A 161 -8.20 10.31 1.38
CA GLY A 161 -7.71 10.91 2.63
C GLY A 161 -8.84 11.48 3.50
N ARG A 162 -9.91 11.99 2.89
CA ARG A 162 -11.13 12.39 3.60
C ARG A 162 -11.82 11.20 4.30
N LEU A 163 -11.85 10.03 3.66
CA LEU A 163 -12.43 8.82 4.26
C LEU A 163 -11.62 8.36 5.49
N PHE A 164 -10.28 8.36 5.42
CA PHE A 164 -9.43 8.04 6.57
C PHE A 164 -9.59 9.00 7.75
N ARG A 165 -9.75 10.31 7.48
CA ARG A 165 -10.04 11.28 8.54
C ARG A 165 -11.40 11.01 9.19
N ILE A 166 -12.41 10.65 8.39
CA ILE A 166 -13.74 10.32 8.90
C ILE A 166 -13.69 9.06 9.78
N THR A 167 -13.02 7.99 9.33
CA THR A 167 -12.91 6.75 10.12
C THR A 167 -12.07 6.91 11.38
N ARG A 168 -10.99 7.71 11.37
CA ARG A 168 -10.24 8.05 12.60
C ARG A 168 -11.10 8.87 13.57
N ILE A 169 -11.85 9.85 13.08
CA ILE A 169 -12.78 10.64 13.89
C ILE A 169 -13.87 9.74 14.48
N GLU A 170 -14.41 8.80 13.69
CA GLU A 170 -15.43 7.86 14.17
C GLU A 170 -14.89 6.92 15.24
N LYS A 171 -13.66 6.40 15.12
CA LYS A 171 -13.02 5.62 16.18
C LYS A 171 -12.83 6.43 17.48
N VAL A 172 -12.38 7.68 17.37
CA VAL A 172 -12.23 8.57 18.54
C VAL A 172 -13.57 8.93 19.17
N LEU A 173 -14.61 9.12 18.35
CA LEU A 173 -15.96 9.40 18.82
C LEU A 173 -16.59 8.20 19.55
N ILE A 174 -16.35 6.98 19.06
CA ILE A 174 -16.81 5.74 19.69
C ILE A 174 -16.10 5.53 21.04
N SER A 175 -14.82 5.93 21.16
CA SER A 175 -14.08 5.84 22.43
C SER A 175 -14.45 6.90 23.47
N LEU A 176 -15.28 7.91 23.14
CA LEU A 176 -15.72 8.97 24.06
C LEU A 176 -17.25 9.09 24.10
N PRO A 177 -17.95 8.10 24.72
CA PRO A 177 -19.43 8.03 24.70
C PRO A 177 -20.12 9.24 25.36
N LEU A 178 -19.45 9.94 26.29
CA LEU A 178 -20.02 11.08 27.03
C LEU A 178 -20.11 12.38 26.20
N LEU A 179 -19.35 12.53 25.11
CA LEU A 179 -19.30 13.76 24.29
C LEU A 179 -20.07 13.65 22.96
N TYR A 180 -20.67 12.49 22.69
CA TYR A 180 -21.36 12.18 21.43
C TYR A 180 -22.48 13.19 21.10
N GLY A 181 -23.23 13.64 22.11
CA GLY A 181 -24.33 14.60 21.95
C GLY A 181 -23.88 16.01 21.52
N LEU A 182 -22.75 16.49 22.05
CA LEU A 182 -22.17 17.80 21.70
C LEU A 182 -21.52 17.76 20.31
N LEU A 183 -20.79 16.69 20.00
CA LEU A 183 -20.07 16.52 18.73
C LEU A 183 -21.01 16.35 17.53
N ARG A 184 -22.21 15.79 17.72
CA ARG A 184 -23.24 15.72 16.67
C ARG A 184 -23.68 17.11 16.19
N ARG A 185 -23.80 18.09 17.09
CA ARG A 185 -24.15 19.48 16.72
C ARG A 185 -23.03 20.17 15.96
N VAL A 186 -21.78 19.95 16.38
CA VAL A 186 -20.59 20.46 15.68
C VAL A 186 -20.45 19.86 14.27
N ARG A 187 -20.77 18.57 14.08
CA ARG A 187 -20.79 17.91 12.76
C ARG A 187 -21.75 18.58 11.77
N HIS A 188 -22.93 19.01 12.23
CA HIS A 188 -23.90 19.72 11.38
C HIS A 188 -23.43 21.14 11.02
N LEU A 189 -22.74 21.83 11.93
CA LEU A 189 -22.15 23.14 11.67
C LEU A 189 -20.97 23.07 10.70
N LEU A 190 -20.06 22.11 10.88
CA LEU A 190 -18.94 21.89 9.96
C LEU A 190 -19.44 21.54 8.55
N ARG A 191 -20.43 20.67 8.41
CA ARG A 191 -21.02 20.36 7.09
C ARG A 191 -21.63 21.58 6.40
N ARG A 192 -22.21 22.54 7.15
CA ARG A 192 -22.75 23.78 6.60
C ARG A 192 -21.65 24.75 6.16
N LEU A 193 -20.57 24.88 6.94
CA LEU A 193 -19.41 25.72 6.59
C LEU A 193 -18.68 25.17 5.36
N PHE A 194 -18.46 23.85 5.31
CA PHE A 194 -17.81 23.20 4.16
C PHE A 194 -18.65 23.23 2.88
N ARG A 195 -19.99 23.22 2.96
CA ARG A 195 -20.86 23.41 1.77
C ARG A 195 -20.82 24.83 1.20
N ARG A 196 -20.55 25.84 2.03
CA ARG A 196 -20.42 27.22 1.56
C ARG A 196 -19.07 27.49 0.89
N ALA A 197 -18.00 26.88 1.39
CA ALA A 197 -16.65 27.04 0.81
C ALA A 197 -16.49 26.40 -0.59
N SER A 198 -17.35 25.45 -0.97
CA SER A 198 -17.30 24.79 -2.30
C SER A 198 -18.15 25.46 -3.39
N ILE A 199 -18.81 26.59 -3.10
CA ILE A 199 -19.62 27.35 -4.07
C ILE A 199 -18.87 28.60 -4.55
N THR A 200 -17.73 28.94 -3.92
CA THR A 200 -16.92 30.14 -4.21
C THR A 200 -15.48 29.83 -4.59
N ALA A 201 -15.18 28.62 -5.08
CA ALA A 201 -13.87 28.23 -5.61
C ALA A 201 -14.01 27.54 -6.96
#